data_AF-A0A9D4S4V9-F1
#
_entry.id   AF-A0A9D4S4V9-F1
#
_cell.length_a   1.000
_cell.length_b   1.000
_cell.length_c   1.000
_cell.angle_alpha   90.00
_cell.angle_beta   90.00
_cell.angle_gamma   90.00
#
_symmetry.space_group_name_H-M   'P 1'
#
loop_
_entity.id
_entity.type
_entity.pdbx_description
1 polymer ?
#
loop_
_entity_poly.entity_id
_entity_poly.type
_entity_poly.pdbx_seq_one_letter_code
_entity_poly.pdbx_strand_id
1 'polypeptide(L)'
;MGGANEKVTVECYSLLDVLNVIGTKKVDYFSLDVEGAELYILEAIDWNQIDIDVFTIETDQHRDKIMSFMKDHGYKWLKQLQGDDIFRKRRD
;
A
#
# COMPACT_ATOMS: atom_id res chain seq x y z
N MET A 1 -27.17 5.37 -15.84
CA MET A 1 -27.70 5.24 -14.46
C MET A 1 -26.92 6.23 -13.61
N GLY A 2 -27.55 7.33 -13.20
CA GLY A 2 -26.91 8.33 -12.34
C GLY A 2 -27.24 8.02 -10.89
N GLY A 3 -26.26 7.54 -10.12
CA GLY A 3 -26.40 7.36 -8.68
C GLY A 3 -26.52 8.72 -7.99
N ALA A 4 -27.39 8.81 -6.98
CA ALA A 4 -27.49 10.00 -6.14
C ALA A 4 -26.12 10.30 -5.51
N ASN A 5 -25.67 11.55 -5.61
CA ASN A 5 -24.35 11.99 -5.18
C ASN A 5 -24.39 12.37 -3.69
N GLU A 6 -24.68 11.39 -2.84
CA GLU A 6 -24.74 11.58 -1.38
C GLU A 6 -23.31 11.59 -0.80
N LYS A 7 -22.95 12.68 -0.13
CA LYS A 7 -21.69 12.78 0.60
C LYS A 7 -21.85 12.08 1.95
N VAL A 8 -21.06 11.05 2.18
CA VAL A 8 -20.97 10.37 3.47
C VAL A 8 -19.66 10.77 4.13
N THR A 9 -19.73 11.12 5.41
CA THR A 9 -18.53 11.27 6.26
C THR A 9 -18.23 9.92 6.89
N VAL A 10 -16.98 9.47 6.75
CA VAL A 10 -16.47 8.25 7.37
C VAL A 10 -15.32 8.59 8.30
N GLU A 11 -15.17 7.83 9.37
CA GLU A 11 -13.98 7.92 10.22
C GLU A 11 -12.79 7.28 9.50
N CYS A 12 -11.65 7.96 9.51
CA CYS A 12 -10.41 7.47 8.92
C CYS A 12 -9.36 7.32 10.02
N TYR A 13 -8.66 6.19 10.01
CA TYR A 13 -7.61 5.87 10.96
C TYR A 13 -6.32 5.59 10.19
N SER A 14 -5.17 5.88 10.80
CA SER A 14 -3.90 5.48 10.21
C SER A 14 -3.76 3.97 10.25
N LEU A 15 -2.99 3.41 9.32
CA LEU A 15 -2.63 1.98 9.34
C LEU A 15 -1.96 1.61 10.68
N LEU A 16 -1.11 2.49 11.22
CA LEU A 16 -0.41 2.26 12.47
C LEU A 16 -1.38 2.11 13.65
N ASP A 17 -2.43 2.94 13.71
CA ASP A 17 -3.46 2.89 14.77
C ASP A 17 -4.25 1.59 14.72
N VAL A 18 -4.68 1.19 13.52
CA VAL A 18 -5.39 -0.08 13.31
C VAL A 18 -4.52 -1.26 13.75
N LEU A 19 -3.25 -1.27 13.35
CA LEU A 19 -2.29 -2.31 13.72
C LEU A 19 -1.98 -2.31 15.23
N ASN A 20 -1.93 -1.14 15.88
CA ASN A 20 -1.80 -1.02 17.33
C ASN A 20 -2.94 -1.72 18.06
N VAL A 21 -4.19 -1.51 17.63
CA VAL A 21 -5.37 -2.13 18.22
C VAL A 21 -5.36 -3.65 18.03
N ILE A 22 -4.93 -4.13 16.86
CA ILE A 22 -4.80 -5.56 16.57
C ILE A 22 -3.67 -6.20 17.41
N GLY A 23 -2.68 -5.40 17.85
CA GLY A 23 -1.55 -5.89 18.65
C GLY A 23 -0.43 -6.51 17.81
N THR A 24 -0.32 -6.15 16.53
CA THR A 24 0.77 -6.59 15.65
C THR A 24 1.32 -5.44 14.83
N LYS A 25 2.61 -5.52 14.50
CA LYS A 25 3.26 -4.63 13.53
C LYS A 25 3.72 -5.35 12.28
N LYS A 26 3.53 -6.67 12.24
CA LYS A 26 3.88 -7.52 11.13
C LYS A 26 2.66 -7.81 10.28
N VAL A 27 2.81 -7.59 8.98
CA VAL A 27 1.80 -7.84 7.94
C VAL A 27 2.45 -8.74 6.89
N ASP A 28 1.99 -9.99 6.80
CA ASP A 28 2.57 -10.93 5.82
C ASP A 28 2.17 -10.55 4.38
N TYR A 29 1.00 -9.92 4.19
CA TYR A 29 0.51 -9.50 2.88
C TYR A 29 -0.34 -8.22 2.98
N PHE A 30 -0.06 -7.25 2.10
CA PHE A 30 -0.79 -6.00 1.96
C PHE A 30 -1.27 -5.83 0.49
N SER A 31 -2.58 -5.73 0.28
CA SER A 31 -3.15 -5.34 -1.03
C SER A 31 -3.46 -3.84 -1.00
N LEU A 32 -2.88 -3.08 -1.93
CA LEU A 32 -3.05 -1.63 -2.02
C LEU A 32 -3.65 -1.26 -3.38
N ASP A 33 -4.94 -0.94 -3.36
CA ASP A 33 -5.75 -0.63 -4.53
C ASP A 33 -6.79 0.41 -4.07
N VAL A 34 -6.54 1.68 -4.38
CA VAL A 34 -7.33 2.82 -3.89
C VAL A 34 -7.61 3.85 -4.99
N GLU A 35 -7.56 3.41 -6.25
CA GLU A 35 -7.95 4.19 -7.43
C GLU A 35 -7.13 5.49 -7.59
N GLY A 36 -5.80 5.40 -7.42
CA GLY A 36 -4.85 6.46 -7.78
C GLY A 36 -4.14 7.16 -6.62
N ALA A 37 -4.43 6.79 -5.36
CA ALA A 37 -3.80 7.36 -4.16
C ALA A 37 -2.70 6.48 -3.57
N GLU A 38 -2.23 5.46 -4.29
CA GLU A 38 -1.31 4.43 -3.80
C GLU A 38 0.01 5.04 -3.32
N LEU A 39 0.63 5.92 -4.13
CA LEU A 39 1.88 6.57 -3.76
C LEU A 39 1.75 7.40 -2.48
N TYR A 40 0.64 8.11 -2.29
CA TYR A 40 0.41 8.90 -1.08
C TYR A 40 0.29 8.02 0.16
N ILE A 41 -0.38 6.86 0.02
CA ILE A 41 -0.47 5.88 1.12
C ILE A 41 0.90 5.30 1.44
N LEU A 42 1.69 4.92 0.43
CA LEU A 42 3.04 4.40 0.63
C LEU A 42 3.95 5.41 1.35
N GLU A 43 3.86 6.70 1.01
CA GLU A 43 4.59 7.78 1.67
C GLU A 43 4.12 8.01 3.13
N ALA A 44 2.88 7.68 3.45
CA ALA A 44 2.30 7.83 4.79
C ALA A 44 2.56 6.64 5.73
N ILE A 45 3.02 5.50 5.22
CA ILE A 45 3.37 4.34 6.04
C ILE A 45 4.61 4.65 6.89
N ASP A 46 4.52 4.35 8.19
CA ASP A 46 5.71 4.37 9.07
C ASP A 46 6.52 3.08 8.90
N TRP A 47 7.44 3.10 7.93
CA TRP A 47 8.30 1.97 7.57
C TRP A 47 9.29 1.54 8.67
N ASN A 48 9.47 2.35 9.73
CA ASN A 48 10.29 1.97 10.89
C ASN A 48 9.48 1.18 11.92
N GLN A 49 8.16 1.37 11.93
CA GLN A 49 7.27 0.71 12.89
C GLN A 49 6.50 -0.46 12.29
N ILE A 50 6.26 -0.47 10.98
CA ILE A 50 5.41 -1.46 10.31
C ILE A 50 6.26 -2.33 9.40
N ASP A 51 6.21 -3.65 9.60
CA ASP A 51 6.93 -4.65 8.83
C ASP A 51 5.97 -5.38 7.88
N ILE A 52 6.14 -5.18 6.58
CA ILE A 52 5.28 -5.76 5.54
C ILE A 52 6.12 -6.70 4.66
N ASP A 53 5.75 -7.96 4.50
CA ASP A 53 6.57 -8.92 3.72
C ASP A 53 6.27 -8.84 2.22
N VAL A 54 4.98 -8.80 1.84
CA VAL A 54 4.56 -8.80 0.44
C VAL A 54 3.51 -7.72 0.20
N PHE A 55 3.67 -6.99 -0.89
CA PHE A 55 2.66 -6.09 -1.43
C PHE A 55 2.15 -6.57 -2.79
N THR A 56 0.86 -6.34 -3.02
CA THR A 56 0.31 -6.12 -4.36
C THR A 56 -0.16 -4.68 -4.41
N ILE A 57 0.26 -3.92 -5.42
CA ILE A 57 -0.03 -2.48 -5.53
C ILE A 57 -0.58 -2.21 -6.93
N GLU A 58 -1.73 -1.54 -7.01
CA GLU A 58 -2.20 -0.96 -8.27
C GLU A 58 -1.19 0.10 -8.75
N THR A 59 -0.73 0.00 -9.99
CA THR A 59 0.32 0.87 -10.53
C THR A 59 -0.05 1.54 -11.84
N ASP A 60 -1.32 1.52 -12.23
CA ASP A 60 -1.81 2.21 -13.42
C ASP A 60 -1.47 3.71 -13.39
N GLN A 61 -1.40 4.28 -12.19
CA GLN A 61 -0.91 5.63 -11.95
C GLN A 61 0.45 5.62 -11.24
N HIS A 62 1.32 6.55 -11.67
CA HIS A 62 2.61 6.81 -11.00
C HIS A 62 3.56 5.60 -10.87
N ARG A 63 3.42 4.58 -11.73
CA ARG A 63 4.23 3.35 -11.71
C ARG A 63 5.72 3.58 -11.45
N ASP A 64 6.37 4.43 -12.24
CA ASP A 64 7.82 4.65 -12.11
C ASP A 64 8.22 5.18 -10.73
N LYS A 65 7.38 6.03 -10.12
CA LYS A 65 7.60 6.54 -8.77
C LYS A 65 7.39 5.45 -7.73
N ILE A 66 6.33 4.65 -7.86
CA ILE A 66 6.05 3.52 -6.97
C ILE A 66 7.20 2.50 -7.04
N MET A 67 7.66 2.17 -8.25
CA MET A 67 8.78 1.25 -8.47
C MET A 67 10.08 1.74 -7.81
N SER A 68 10.40 3.04 -7.94
CA SER A 68 11.57 3.62 -7.25
C SER A 68 11.38 3.60 -5.74
N PHE A 69 10.23 4.05 -5.25
CA PHE A 69 9.91 4.13 -3.83
C PHE A 69 10.04 2.76 -3.14
N MET A 70 9.40 1.73 -3.71
CA MET A 70 9.46 0.37 -3.17
C MET A 70 10.89 -0.18 -3.18
N LYS A 71 11.66 0.08 -4.24
CA LYS A 71 13.07 -0.32 -4.30
C LYS A 71 13.90 0.36 -3.19
N ASP A 72 13.69 1.66 -2.98
CA ASP A 72 14.41 2.45 -1.98
C ASP A 72 14.05 2.02 -0.54
N HIS A 73 12.84 1.50 -0.34
CA HIS A 73 12.39 0.91 0.94
C HIS A 73 12.70 -0.59 1.08
N GLY A 74 13.63 -1.10 0.27
CA GLY A 74 14.16 -2.47 0.45
C GLY A 74 13.29 -3.58 -0.14
N TYR A 75 12.37 -3.26 -1.05
CA TYR A 75 11.58 -4.27 -1.74
C TYR A 75 12.22 -4.66 -3.08
N LYS A 76 11.89 -5.87 -3.53
CA LYS A 76 12.19 -6.40 -4.84
C LYS A 76 10.87 -6.57 -5.59
N TRP A 77 10.80 -6.01 -6.78
CA TRP A 77 9.74 -6.32 -7.73
C TRP A 77 9.86 -7.78 -8.18
N LEU A 78 8.75 -8.51 -8.11
CA LEU A 78 8.70 -9.93 -8.49
C LEU A 78 8.07 -10.14 -9.85
N LYS A 79 6.89 -9.56 -10.08
CA LYS A 79 6.08 -9.77 -11.27
C LYS A 79 5.02 -8.68 -11.39
N GLN A 80 4.72 -8.29 -12.61
CA GLN A 80 3.53 -7.52 -12.96
C GLN A 80 2.37 -8.46 -13.23
N LEU A 81 1.21 -8.16 -12.66
CA LEU A 81 -0.07 -8.75 -13.02
C LEU A 81 -0.70 -7.87 -14.11
N GLN A 82 -2.00 -7.56 -14.04
CA GLN A 82 -2.61 -6.63 -14.99
C GLN A 82 -2.19 -5.19 -14.63
N GLY A 83 -3.02 -4.43 -13.94
CA GLY A 83 -2.68 -3.10 -13.43
C GLY A 83 -1.76 -3.14 -12.19
N ASP A 84 -1.56 -4.31 -11.59
CA ASP A 84 -0.83 -4.45 -10.34
C ASP A 84 0.63 -4.90 -10.50
N ASP A 85 1.47 -4.47 -9.58
CA ASP A 85 2.81 -5.01 -9.37
C ASP A 85 2.94 -5.69 -8.00
N ILE A 86 3.60 -6.84 -7.99
CA ILE A 86 3.93 -7.58 -6.77
C ILE A 86 5.35 -7.21 -6.31
N PHE A 87 5.46 -6.79 -5.06
CA PHE A 87 6.72 -6.49 -4.39
C PHE A 87 6.91 -7.40 -3.18
N ARG A 88 8.14 -7.82 -2.95
CA ARG A 88 8.51 -8.59 -1.76
C ARG A 88 9.69 -7.95 -1.06
N LYS A 89 9.63 -7.87 0.26
CA LYS A 89 10.72 -7.38 1.09
C LYS A 89 11.97 -8.22 0.85
N ARG A 90 13.11 -7.57 0.64
CA ARG A 90 14.39 -8.27 0.51
C ARG A 90 14.71 -8.91 1.86
N ARG A 91 15.19 -10.15 1.80
CA ARG A 91 15.84 -10.83 2.91
C ARG A 91 17.28 -11.00 2.46
N ASP A 92 18.16 -10.26 3.12
CA ASP A 92 19.61 -10.42 3.10
C ASP A 92 20.03 -11.82 3.56
#